data_AF-A0A4Y8JXF0-F1
#
_entry.id   AF-A0A4Y8JXF0-F1
#
_cell.length_a   1.000
_cell.length_b   1.000
_cell.length_c   1.000
_cell.angle_alpha   90.00
_cell.angle_beta   90.00
_cell.angle_gamma   90.00
#
_symmetry.space_group_name_H-M   'P 1'
#
loop_
_entity.id
_entity.type
_entity.pdbx_description
1 polymer ?
#
loop_
_entity_poly.entity_id
_entity_poly.type
_entity_poly.pdbx_seq_one_letter_code
_entity_poly.pdbx_strand_id
1 'polypeptide(L)'
;MPRSAPPRTGPVTGRQTGVSRVSFGALVDGFFFVFAGAAAVWLAVLFFSESLSLGWGILWFAVVFWLLVAYLVLPRLHGILTRLYVPDYFIGRARTSDGLLGDPVNLAVNATETQLRSTLEAAAWTRADDVTLGTAWKIVASTVTRRSYDEAPVSPLFLFGRMQDFAYQQEVRNNPARRHHVRFWRCPDGWMLPGGYRVDWLAAGTFDKAVGFSLFTLQITHKIDADTDVERDHIVASLLAAEPAARVTVIRDFSSGYHARNGGGDTIQTDGDLPVVDLRGDP
;
A
#
# COMPACT_ATOMS: atom_id res chain seq x y z
N MET A 1 -48.52 -21.71 -26.86
CA MET A 1 -47.79 -20.57 -26.27
C MET A 1 -46.31 -20.91 -26.26
N PRO A 2 -45.46 -20.28 -27.08
CA PRO A 2 -44.05 -20.62 -27.16
C PRO A 2 -43.24 -19.89 -26.09
N ARG A 3 -42.36 -20.64 -25.42
CA ARG A 3 -41.38 -20.17 -24.43
C ARG A 3 -40.39 -19.22 -25.09
N SER A 4 -40.22 -18.03 -24.52
CA SER A 4 -39.17 -17.07 -24.88
C SER A 4 -37.80 -17.64 -24.54
N ALA A 5 -36.91 -17.70 -25.54
CA ALA A 5 -35.52 -18.10 -25.38
C ALA A 5 -34.71 -17.07 -24.57
N PRO A 6 -33.69 -17.46 -23.80
CA PRO A 6 -32.77 -16.52 -23.16
C PRO A 6 -31.85 -15.86 -24.20
N PRO A 7 -31.39 -14.62 -23.98
CA PRO A 7 -30.50 -13.94 -24.91
C PRO A 7 -29.15 -14.65 -24.98
N ARG A 8 -28.66 -14.84 -26.22
CA ARG A 8 -27.35 -15.42 -26.51
C ARG A 8 -26.25 -14.53 -25.96
N THR A 9 -25.54 -14.99 -24.94
CA THR A 9 -24.25 -14.43 -24.52
C THR A 9 -23.22 -14.74 -25.59
N GLY A 10 -22.75 -13.71 -26.31
CA GLY A 10 -21.59 -13.82 -27.19
C GLY A 10 -20.34 -14.20 -26.40
N PRO A 11 -19.34 -14.85 -27.01
CA PRO A 11 -18.11 -15.18 -26.32
C PRO A 11 -17.34 -13.89 -25.98
N VAL A 12 -17.04 -13.69 -24.70
CA VAL A 12 -16.11 -12.66 -24.22
C VAL A 12 -14.70 -13.10 -24.60
N THR A 13 -14.29 -12.81 -25.84
CA THR A 13 -12.89 -12.92 -26.27
C THR A 13 -12.15 -11.63 -25.91
N GLY A 14 -11.75 -11.53 -24.65
CA GLY A 14 -10.83 -10.51 -24.15
C GLY A 14 -9.51 -11.14 -23.72
N ARG A 15 -8.86 -11.93 -24.58
CA ARG A 15 -7.49 -12.38 -24.32
C ARG A 15 -6.56 -11.23 -24.71
N GLN A 16 -6.30 -10.32 -23.77
CA GLN A 16 -5.19 -9.38 -23.91
C GLN A 16 -3.88 -10.15 -23.85
N THR A 17 -3.42 -10.68 -24.98
CA THR A 17 -2.04 -11.12 -25.15
C THR A 17 -1.17 -9.89 -25.37
N GLY A 18 -0.93 -9.14 -24.30
CA GLY A 18 0.14 -8.14 -24.28
C GLY A 18 1.46 -8.88 -24.21
N VAL A 19 2.20 -8.93 -25.32
CA VAL A 19 3.64 -9.25 -25.29
C VAL A 19 4.29 -8.20 -24.40
N SER A 20 4.65 -8.54 -23.16
CA SER A 20 5.29 -7.60 -22.25
C SER A 20 6.65 -7.23 -22.82
N ARG A 21 6.79 -6.04 -23.38
CA ARG A 21 8.11 -5.44 -23.58
C ARG A 21 8.72 -5.27 -22.19
N VAL A 22 9.77 -6.04 -21.90
CA VAL A 22 10.52 -5.88 -20.66
C VAL A 22 11.00 -4.43 -20.62
N SER A 23 10.56 -3.66 -19.63
CA SER A 23 10.93 -2.26 -19.50
C SER A 23 12.44 -2.16 -19.23
N PHE A 24 13.09 -1.09 -19.68
CA PHE A 24 14.51 -0.86 -19.40
C PHE A 24 14.80 -0.88 -17.88
N GLY A 25 13.88 -0.33 -17.08
CA GLY A 25 13.94 -0.42 -15.62
C GLY A 25 13.95 -1.86 -15.11
N ALA A 26 13.09 -2.74 -15.65
CA ALA A 26 13.06 -4.14 -15.26
C ALA A 26 14.36 -4.89 -15.63
N LEU A 27 15.02 -4.51 -16.72
CA LEU A 27 16.34 -5.07 -17.08
C LEU A 27 17.44 -4.60 -16.11
N VAL A 28 17.46 -3.31 -15.78
CA VAL A 28 18.42 -2.74 -14.82
C VAL A 28 18.23 -3.37 -13.44
N ASP A 29 16.98 -3.48 -12.97
CA ASP A 29 16.65 -4.14 -11.71
C ASP A 29 17.06 -5.61 -11.69
N GLY A 30 16.82 -6.33 -12.80
CA GLY A 30 17.25 -7.72 -12.95
C GLY A 30 18.77 -7.88 -12.89
N PHE A 31 19.53 -7.00 -13.55
CA PHE A 31 20.99 -6.99 -13.47
C PHE A 31 21.49 -6.78 -12.03
N PHE A 32 21.01 -5.74 -11.36
CA PHE A 32 21.43 -5.45 -9.98
C PHE A 32 21.03 -6.55 -9.00
N PHE A 33 19.94 -7.27 -9.26
CA PHE A 33 19.57 -8.44 -8.47
C PHE A 33 20.58 -9.58 -8.62
N VAL A 34 20.90 -9.96 -9.86
CA VAL A 34 21.88 -11.02 -10.14
C VAL A 34 23.26 -10.63 -9.61
N PHE A 35 23.67 -9.39 -9.83
CA PHE A 35 24.93 -8.86 -9.33
C PHE A 35 24.99 -8.88 -7.79
N ALA A 36 23.96 -8.38 -7.10
CA ALA A 36 23.92 -8.40 -5.64
C ALA A 36 23.94 -9.83 -5.08
N GLY A 37 23.22 -10.77 -5.72
CA GLY A 37 23.26 -12.18 -5.36
C GLY A 37 24.65 -12.79 -5.53
N ALA A 38 25.29 -12.56 -6.67
CA ALA A 38 26.65 -13.03 -6.93
C ALA A 38 27.67 -12.41 -5.96
N ALA A 39 27.57 -11.11 -5.71
CA ALA A 39 28.42 -10.40 -4.76
C ALA A 39 28.23 -10.94 -3.32
N ALA A 40 27.00 -11.26 -2.92
CA ALA A 40 26.73 -11.86 -1.61
C ALA A 40 27.35 -13.25 -1.47
N VAL A 41 27.21 -14.10 -2.48
CA VAL A 41 27.82 -15.44 -2.48
C VAL A 41 29.34 -15.33 -2.44
N TRP A 42 29.93 -14.45 -3.26
CA TRP A 42 31.36 -14.22 -3.26
C TRP A 42 31.88 -13.72 -1.90
N LEU A 43 31.22 -12.71 -1.31
CA LEU A 43 31.57 -12.21 0.02
C LEU A 43 31.41 -13.28 1.11
N ALA A 44 30.40 -14.15 1.02
CA ALA A 44 30.22 -15.26 1.96
C ALA A 44 31.37 -16.28 1.85
N VAL A 45 31.82 -16.59 0.64
CA VAL A 45 32.99 -17.45 0.41
C VAL A 45 34.26 -16.81 0.98
N LEU A 46 34.49 -15.52 0.69
CA LEU A 46 35.62 -14.77 1.25
C LEU A 46 35.58 -14.73 2.78
N PHE A 47 34.41 -14.49 3.37
CA PHE A 47 34.23 -14.53 4.82
C PHE A 47 34.64 -15.88 5.38
N PHE A 48 34.17 -16.97 4.77
CA PHE A 48 34.48 -18.31 5.25
C PHE A 48 35.95 -18.66 5.07
N SER A 49 36.58 -18.28 3.95
CA SER A 49 37.98 -18.61 3.65
C SER A 49 39.00 -17.75 4.40
N GLU A 50 38.69 -16.47 4.65
CA GLU A 50 39.63 -15.49 5.21
C GLU A 50 39.28 -15.05 6.65
N SER A 51 38.19 -15.56 7.24
CA SER A 51 37.74 -15.15 8.60
C SER A 51 38.81 -15.27 9.68
N LEU A 52 39.74 -16.23 9.53
CA LEU A 52 40.79 -16.46 10.53
C LEU A 52 42.02 -15.56 10.35
N SER A 53 42.20 -14.91 9.19
CA SER A 53 43.37 -14.08 8.86
C SER A 53 43.16 -12.57 9.07
N LEU A 54 41.89 -12.11 9.16
CA LEU A 54 41.50 -10.70 9.11
C LEU A 54 41.55 -9.93 10.45
N GLY A 55 41.76 -10.60 11.59
CA GLY A 55 41.78 -9.96 12.90
C GLY A 55 40.52 -9.11 13.16
N TRP A 56 40.68 -7.85 13.58
CA TRP A 56 39.57 -6.90 13.79
C TRP A 56 38.85 -6.46 12.49
N GLY A 57 39.48 -6.65 11.33
CA GLY A 57 38.87 -6.36 10.02
C GLY A 57 37.63 -7.19 9.73
N ILE A 58 37.46 -8.32 10.42
CA ILE A 58 36.27 -9.17 10.33
C ILE A 58 34.99 -8.44 10.76
N LEU A 59 35.08 -7.48 11.70
CA LEU A 59 33.92 -6.71 12.14
C LEU A 59 33.40 -5.79 11.05
N TRP A 60 34.30 -5.06 10.38
CA TRP A 60 33.94 -4.22 9.24
C TRP A 60 33.36 -5.04 8.09
N PHE A 61 33.98 -6.19 7.80
CA PHE A 61 33.48 -7.09 6.78
C PHE A 61 32.09 -7.63 7.14
N ALA A 62 31.87 -8.04 8.40
CA ALA A 62 30.58 -8.51 8.88
C ALA A 62 29.50 -7.43 8.73
N VAL A 63 29.80 -6.16 9.02
CA VAL A 63 28.87 -5.04 8.80
C VAL A 63 28.54 -4.86 7.32
N VAL A 64 29.53 -4.86 6.43
CA VAL A 64 29.30 -4.70 4.98
C VAL A 64 28.50 -5.89 4.42
N PHE A 65 28.85 -7.11 4.80
CA PHE A 65 28.13 -8.32 4.41
C PHE A 65 26.67 -8.27 4.90
N TRP A 66 26.47 -7.90 6.17
CA TRP A 66 25.15 -7.73 6.74
C TRP A 66 24.33 -6.68 5.98
N LEU A 67 24.91 -5.50 5.68
CA LEU A 67 24.24 -4.46 4.90
C LEU A 67 23.83 -4.98 3.51
N LEU A 68 24.71 -5.70 2.82
CA LEU A 68 24.42 -6.23 1.50
C LEU A 68 23.32 -7.29 1.54
N VAL A 69 23.39 -8.23 2.47
CA VAL A 69 22.37 -9.28 2.60
C VAL A 69 21.03 -8.69 3.03
N ALA A 70 21.01 -7.88 4.09
CA ALA A 70 19.78 -7.38 4.69
C ALA A 70 19.05 -6.36 3.81
N TYR A 71 19.78 -5.53 3.04
CA TYR A 71 19.17 -4.44 2.27
C TYR A 71 19.13 -4.66 0.76
N LEU A 72 19.91 -5.62 0.20
CA LEU A 72 19.86 -5.92 -1.24
C LEU A 72 19.35 -7.33 -1.54
N VAL A 73 19.88 -8.36 -0.89
CA VAL A 73 19.56 -9.76 -1.24
C VAL A 73 18.21 -10.19 -0.67
N LEU A 74 18.05 -10.03 0.65
CA LEU A 74 16.91 -10.56 1.39
C LEU A 74 15.57 -9.93 0.93
N PRO A 75 15.45 -8.59 0.73
CA PRO A 75 14.20 -7.99 0.26
C PRO A 75 13.79 -8.51 -1.13
N ARG A 76 14.76 -8.72 -2.03
CA ARG A 76 14.49 -9.24 -3.38
C ARG A 76 14.12 -10.71 -3.39
N LEU A 77 14.80 -11.53 -2.58
CA LEU A 77 14.43 -12.94 -2.40
C LEU A 77 13.01 -13.03 -1.84
N HIS A 78 12.69 -12.19 -0.84
CA HIS A 78 11.36 -12.11 -0.28
C HIS A 78 10.32 -11.74 -1.34
N GLY A 79 10.59 -10.72 -2.18
CA GLY A 79 9.73 -10.32 -3.29
C GLY A 79 9.47 -11.41 -4.33
N ILE A 80 10.45 -12.29 -4.58
CA ILE A 80 10.25 -13.46 -5.46
C ILE A 80 9.33 -14.49 -4.77
N LEU A 81 9.58 -14.78 -3.50
CA LEU A 81 8.79 -15.74 -2.74
C LEU A 81 7.34 -15.26 -2.57
N THR A 82 7.11 -13.99 -2.26
CA THR A 82 5.75 -13.43 -2.14
C THR A 82 4.98 -13.50 -3.45
N ARG A 83 5.62 -13.30 -4.61
CA ARG A 83 4.97 -13.51 -5.92
C ARG A 83 4.55 -14.96 -6.17
N LEU A 84 5.25 -15.93 -5.57
CA LEU A 84 4.89 -17.34 -5.68
C LEU A 84 3.76 -17.74 -4.72
N TYR A 85 3.79 -17.22 -3.49
CA TYR A 85 2.88 -17.66 -2.41
C TYR A 85 1.67 -16.75 -2.20
N VAL A 86 1.75 -15.47 -2.56
CA VAL A 86 0.65 -14.49 -2.40
C VAL A 86 -0.08 -14.36 -3.74
N PRO A 87 -1.26 -14.98 -3.90
CA PRO A 87 -1.95 -15.05 -5.20
C PRO A 87 -2.33 -13.66 -5.68
N ASP A 88 -2.31 -13.33 -6.97
CA ASP A 88 -2.59 -11.95 -7.45
C ASP A 88 -4.09 -11.55 -7.51
N TYR A 89 -4.98 -12.33 -6.90
CA TYR A 89 -6.40 -11.97 -6.82
C TYR A 89 -6.68 -11.03 -5.64
N PHE A 90 -7.81 -10.33 -5.73
CA PHE A 90 -8.27 -9.39 -4.72
C PHE A 90 -8.70 -10.12 -3.44
N ILE A 91 -8.11 -9.74 -2.31
CA ILE A 91 -8.39 -10.32 -0.98
C ILE A 91 -8.76 -9.27 0.07
N GLY A 92 -9.18 -8.08 -0.36
CA GLY A 92 -9.49 -6.98 0.58
C GLY A 92 -8.26 -6.42 1.32
N ARG A 93 -7.05 -6.65 0.80
CA ARG A 93 -5.80 -6.06 1.31
C ARG A 93 -4.96 -5.50 0.18
N ALA A 94 -4.39 -4.33 0.40
CA ALA A 94 -3.37 -3.77 -0.48
C ALA A 94 -2.05 -4.52 -0.32
N ARG A 95 -1.12 -4.32 -1.26
CA ARG A 95 0.22 -4.94 -1.24
C ARG A 95 1.32 -3.92 -1.25
N THR A 96 2.44 -4.23 -0.60
CA THR A 96 3.67 -3.44 -0.74
C THR A 96 4.33 -3.75 -2.09
N SER A 97 5.35 -2.95 -2.46
CA SER A 97 6.21 -3.22 -3.62
C SER A 97 6.84 -4.62 -3.62
N ASP A 98 7.08 -5.15 -2.43
CA ASP A 98 7.71 -6.46 -2.21
C ASP A 98 6.67 -7.58 -2.13
N GLY A 99 5.41 -7.30 -2.45
CA GLY A 99 4.32 -8.29 -2.51
C GLY A 99 3.78 -8.73 -1.15
N LEU A 100 4.20 -8.09 -0.06
CA LEU A 100 3.65 -8.33 1.28
C LEU A 100 2.24 -7.76 1.40
N LEU A 101 1.42 -8.37 2.24
CA LEU A 101 0.10 -7.84 2.58
C LEU A 101 0.25 -6.54 3.40
N GLY A 102 -0.13 -5.44 2.78
CA GLY A 102 -0.15 -4.10 3.36
C GLY A 102 -1.48 -3.83 4.07
N ASP A 103 -1.93 -2.59 4.00
CA ASP A 103 -3.09 -2.11 4.76
C ASP A 103 -4.41 -2.78 4.32
N PRO A 104 -5.38 -2.93 5.23
CA PRO A 104 -6.72 -3.42 4.90
C PRO A 104 -7.43 -2.45 3.96
N VAL A 105 -8.16 -2.99 2.98
CA VAL A 105 -9.16 -2.20 2.25
C VAL A 105 -10.40 -2.14 3.14
N ASN A 106 -10.61 -1.00 3.79
CA ASN A 106 -11.57 -0.84 4.88
C ASN A 106 -12.67 0.19 4.59
N LEU A 107 -12.67 0.87 3.45
CA LEU A 107 -13.84 1.62 2.98
C LEU A 107 -13.93 1.64 1.45
N ALA A 108 -15.11 1.99 0.95
CA ALA A 108 -15.36 2.25 -0.45
C ALA A 108 -16.10 3.58 -0.62
N VAL A 109 -15.96 4.18 -1.81
CA VAL A 109 -16.67 5.41 -2.16
C VAL A 109 -17.29 5.29 -3.54
N ASN A 110 -18.55 5.69 -3.66
CA ASN A 110 -19.28 5.88 -4.90
C ASN A 110 -19.31 7.37 -5.25
N ALA A 111 -18.50 7.75 -6.25
CA ALA A 111 -18.29 9.14 -6.63
C ALA A 111 -17.51 9.23 -7.96
N THR A 112 -17.66 10.36 -8.65
CA THR A 112 -16.64 10.80 -9.62
C THR A 112 -15.35 11.19 -8.89
N GLU A 113 -14.21 11.16 -9.59
CA GLU A 113 -12.92 11.61 -9.01
C GLU A 113 -13.03 13.04 -8.48
N THR A 114 -13.63 13.95 -9.27
CA THR A 114 -13.80 15.35 -8.90
C THR A 114 -14.60 15.51 -7.60
N GLN A 115 -15.73 14.80 -7.47
CA GLN A 115 -16.55 14.84 -6.25
C GLN A 115 -15.77 14.35 -5.03
N LEU A 116 -15.12 13.20 -5.13
CA LEU A 116 -14.33 12.64 -4.03
C LEU A 116 -13.24 13.62 -3.58
N ARG A 117 -12.50 14.20 -4.54
CA ARG A 117 -11.44 15.18 -4.23
C ARG A 117 -11.99 16.43 -3.59
N SER A 118 -13.09 17.00 -4.11
CA SER A 118 -13.71 18.19 -3.52
C SER A 118 -14.25 17.94 -2.11
N THR A 119 -14.83 16.76 -1.86
CA THR A 119 -15.33 16.40 -0.53
C THR A 119 -14.18 16.19 0.45
N LEU A 120 -13.07 15.57 0.04
CA LEU A 120 -11.86 15.44 0.87
C LEU A 120 -11.27 16.81 1.22
N GLU A 121 -11.16 17.71 0.26
CA GLU A 121 -10.68 19.08 0.48
C GLU A 121 -11.61 19.85 1.45
N ALA A 122 -12.92 19.74 1.28
CA ALA A 122 -13.91 20.31 2.20
C ALA A 122 -13.86 19.70 3.61
N ALA A 123 -13.50 18.41 3.71
CA ALA A 123 -13.24 17.71 4.97
C ALA A 123 -11.85 18.01 5.57
N ALA A 124 -11.12 18.99 5.03
CA ALA A 124 -9.78 19.39 5.47
C ALA A 124 -8.74 18.26 5.39
N TRP A 125 -8.84 17.41 4.37
CA TRP A 125 -7.78 16.47 4.00
C TRP A 125 -6.84 17.11 2.98
N THR A 126 -5.55 16.95 3.21
CA THR A 126 -4.49 17.44 2.33
C THR A 126 -3.96 16.30 1.47
N ARG A 127 -3.86 16.51 0.15
CA ARG A 127 -3.27 15.51 -0.75
C ARG A 127 -1.79 15.30 -0.41
N ALA A 128 -1.34 14.05 -0.33
CA ALA A 128 0.09 13.74 -0.19
C ALA A 128 0.83 13.94 -1.51
N ASP A 129 2.08 14.42 -1.44
CA ASP A 129 2.94 14.57 -2.60
C ASP A 129 3.25 13.20 -3.23
N ASP A 130 3.41 13.18 -4.56
CA ASP A 130 3.88 11.99 -5.26
C ASP A 130 5.36 11.69 -4.94
N VAL A 131 5.75 10.41 -5.00
CA VAL A 131 7.16 10.01 -4.83
C VAL A 131 7.96 10.47 -6.07
N THR A 132 8.78 11.51 -5.90
CA THR A 132 9.65 12.07 -6.94
C THR A 132 11.04 12.34 -6.36
N LEU A 133 12.05 12.54 -7.21
CA LEU A 133 13.39 12.95 -6.75
C LEU A 133 13.34 14.26 -5.95
N GLY A 134 12.44 15.17 -6.31
CA GLY A 134 12.22 16.43 -5.58
C GLY A 134 11.65 16.21 -4.18
N THR A 135 10.69 15.30 -4.03
CA THR A 135 10.08 15.01 -2.72
C THR A 135 11.01 14.17 -1.84
N ALA A 136 11.85 13.30 -2.43
CA ALA A 136 12.94 12.65 -1.73
C ALA A 136 13.95 13.67 -1.15
N TRP A 137 14.32 14.71 -1.91
CA TRP A 137 15.17 15.79 -1.39
C TRP A 137 14.48 16.61 -0.31
N LYS A 138 13.18 16.91 -0.44
CA LYS A 138 12.39 17.57 0.60
C LYS A 138 12.34 16.75 1.90
N ILE A 139 12.24 15.42 1.83
CA ILE A 139 12.31 14.53 3.01
C ILE A 139 13.67 14.68 3.69
N VAL A 140 14.77 14.60 2.93
CA VAL A 140 16.12 14.76 3.48
C VAL A 140 16.28 16.14 4.13
N ALA A 141 15.84 17.20 3.45
CA ALA A 141 15.95 18.57 3.96
C ALA A 141 15.08 18.83 5.20
N SER A 142 13.83 18.38 5.23
CA SER A 142 12.94 18.51 6.39
C SER A 142 13.45 17.73 7.61
N THR A 143 14.01 16.53 7.39
CA THR A 143 14.65 15.72 8.44
C THR A 143 15.86 16.43 9.04
N VAL A 144 16.73 17.01 8.22
CA VAL A 144 17.91 17.76 8.67
C VAL A 144 17.51 19.05 9.38
N THR A 145 16.48 19.74 8.88
CA THR A 145 16.01 21.03 9.44
C THR A 145 15.02 20.89 10.59
N ARG A 146 14.62 19.66 10.95
CA ARG A 146 13.58 19.34 11.97
C ARG A 146 12.27 20.11 11.75
N ARG A 147 11.93 20.38 10.49
CA ARG A 147 10.65 21.02 10.11
C ARG A 147 9.63 19.95 9.77
N SER A 148 8.38 20.25 10.05
CA SER A 148 7.26 19.40 9.65
C SER A 148 7.15 19.35 8.13
N TYR A 149 6.94 18.17 7.55
CA TYR A 149 6.62 18.00 6.13
C TYR A 149 5.20 17.48 5.99
N ASP A 150 4.27 18.43 5.92
CA ASP A 150 2.83 18.31 5.64
C ASP A 150 2.51 17.19 4.66
N GLU A 151 3.17 17.27 3.51
CA GLU A 151 2.80 16.57 2.28
C GLU A 151 3.65 15.31 2.03
N ALA A 152 4.42 14.82 3.01
CA ALA A 152 5.42 13.78 2.79
C ALA A 152 4.87 12.56 2.01
N PRO A 153 5.59 12.09 0.98
CA PRO A 153 5.12 10.99 0.14
C PRO A 153 5.00 9.70 0.95
N VAL A 154 3.90 8.98 0.73
CA VAL A 154 3.65 7.70 1.38
C VAL A 154 4.19 6.54 0.56
N SER A 155 4.61 5.47 1.24
CA SER A 155 5.05 4.25 0.58
C SER A 155 3.97 3.73 -0.39
N PRO A 156 4.34 3.30 -1.60
CA PRO A 156 3.40 2.85 -2.60
C PRO A 156 2.71 1.56 -2.13
N LEU A 157 1.40 1.55 -2.26
CA LEU A 157 0.59 0.37 -2.04
C LEU A 157 -0.16 0.01 -3.33
N PHE A 158 -0.29 -1.27 -3.57
CA PHE A 158 -0.82 -1.81 -4.80
C PHE A 158 -2.15 -2.51 -4.56
N LEU A 159 -3.12 -2.20 -5.38
CA LEU A 159 -4.41 -2.89 -5.48
C LEU A 159 -4.70 -3.08 -6.97
N PHE A 160 -5.24 -4.24 -7.36
CA PHE A 160 -5.47 -4.56 -8.78
C PHE A 160 -4.21 -4.49 -9.66
N GLY A 161 -3.04 -4.79 -9.09
CA GLY A 161 -1.75 -4.70 -9.79
C GLY A 161 -1.30 -3.27 -10.12
N ARG A 162 -1.96 -2.24 -9.58
CA ARG A 162 -1.65 -0.82 -9.81
C ARG A 162 -1.41 -0.07 -8.49
N MET A 163 -0.53 0.92 -8.54
CA MET A 163 -0.31 1.84 -7.43
C MET A 163 -1.58 2.65 -7.14
N GLN A 164 -1.72 3.17 -5.93
CA GLN A 164 -2.82 4.07 -5.58
C GLN A 164 -2.91 5.27 -6.53
N ASP A 165 -4.12 5.74 -6.82
CA ASP A 165 -4.32 6.92 -7.66
C ASP A 165 -3.99 8.20 -6.91
N PHE A 166 -4.37 8.26 -5.64
CA PHE A 166 -4.07 9.37 -4.75
C PHE A 166 -4.08 8.92 -3.29
N ALA A 167 -3.35 9.69 -2.49
CA ALA A 167 -3.24 9.55 -1.06
C ALA A 167 -3.54 10.90 -0.41
N TYR A 168 -4.24 10.88 0.71
CA TYR A 168 -4.63 12.06 1.48
C TYR A 168 -4.25 11.86 2.94
N GLN A 169 -3.87 12.96 3.59
CA GLN A 169 -3.54 12.99 5.00
C GLN A 169 -4.21 14.15 5.72
N GLN A 170 -4.48 13.94 7.00
CA GLN A 170 -5.00 14.97 7.88
C GLN A 170 -4.22 14.94 9.20
N GLU A 171 -3.59 16.07 9.52
CA GLU A 171 -2.74 16.21 10.70
C GLU A 171 -3.55 16.40 11.97
N VAL A 172 -3.15 15.73 13.05
CA VAL A 172 -3.78 15.91 14.37
C VAL A 172 -3.07 17.01 15.15
N ARG A 173 -3.74 18.16 15.33
CA ARG A 173 -3.38 19.20 16.32
C ARG A 173 -1.91 19.66 16.28
N ASN A 174 -1.38 19.95 15.08
CA ASN A 174 0.02 20.36 14.87
C ASN A 174 1.06 19.34 15.39
N ASN A 175 0.71 18.06 15.43
CA ASN A 175 1.64 16.99 15.73
C ASN A 175 1.90 16.15 14.47
N PRO A 176 3.03 16.33 13.79
CA PRO A 176 3.31 15.59 12.57
C PRO A 176 3.59 14.11 12.77
N ALA A 177 3.85 13.68 14.00
CA ALA A 177 3.98 12.25 14.31
C ALA A 177 2.62 11.54 14.38
N ARG A 178 1.50 12.27 14.29
CA ARG A 178 0.13 11.73 14.33
C ARG A 178 -0.70 12.23 13.17
N ARG A 179 -0.99 11.33 12.24
CA ARG A 179 -1.65 11.67 10.99
C ARG A 179 -2.68 10.61 10.62
N HIS A 180 -3.87 11.06 10.28
CA HIS A 180 -4.86 10.28 9.57
C HIS A 180 -4.40 10.14 8.13
N HIS A 181 -4.56 8.96 7.53
CA HIS A 181 -4.08 8.71 6.19
C HIS A 181 -5.03 7.78 5.43
N VAL A 182 -5.32 8.11 4.18
CA VAL A 182 -6.16 7.29 3.31
C VAL A 182 -5.61 7.25 1.90
N ARG A 183 -5.56 6.05 1.32
CA ARG A 183 -5.20 5.82 -0.08
C ARG A 183 -6.41 5.36 -0.86
N PHE A 184 -6.56 5.79 -2.10
CA PHE A 184 -7.68 5.43 -2.96
C PHE A 184 -7.22 4.76 -4.25
N TRP A 185 -8.02 3.78 -4.68
CA TRP A 185 -7.88 3.08 -5.95
C TRP A 185 -9.22 3.09 -6.70
N ARG A 186 -9.22 3.57 -7.95
CA ARG A 186 -10.36 3.39 -8.86
C ARG A 186 -10.56 1.90 -9.11
N CYS A 187 -11.79 1.43 -8.94
CA CYS A 187 -12.14 0.06 -9.32
C CYS A 187 -12.10 -0.08 -10.86
N PRO A 188 -11.51 -1.17 -11.39
CA PRO A 188 -11.58 -1.47 -12.81
C PRO A 188 -13.03 -1.56 -13.30
N ASP A 189 -13.26 -1.19 -14.56
CA ASP A 189 -14.60 -1.29 -15.15
C ASP A 189 -15.11 -2.74 -15.10
N GLY A 190 -16.35 -2.89 -14.65
CA GLY A 190 -16.96 -4.21 -14.52
C GLY A 190 -16.49 -5.02 -13.31
N TRP A 191 -15.56 -4.51 -12.49
CA TRP A 191 -15.12 -5.19 -11.27
C TRP A 191 -16.28 -5.43 -10.29
N MET A 192 -16.29 -6.62 -9.69
CA MET A 192 -17.28 -7.04 -8.69
C MET A 192 -16.57 -7.38 -7.39
N LEU A 193 -17.05 -6.81 -6.29
CA LEU A 193 -16.65 -7.22 -4.95
C LEU A 193 -17.34 -8.53 -4.55
N PRO A 194 -16.81 -9.25 -3.54
CA PRO A 194 -17.53 -10.36 -2.91
C PRO A 194 -18.98 -9.98 -2.60
N GLY A 195 -19.93 -10.88 -2.85
CA GLY A 195 -21.37 -10.59 -2.71
C GLY A 195 -22.01 -9.88 -3.92
N GLY A 196 -21.24 -9.57 -4.98
CA GLY A 196 -21.77 -8.97 -6.22
C GLY A 196 -21.94 -7.46 -6.17
N TYR A 197 -21.34 -6.78 -5.19
CA TYR A 197 -21.39 -5.33 -5.09
C TYR A 197 -20.47 -4.66 -6.12
N ARG A 198 -20.89 -3.49 -6.58
CA ARG A 198 -20.08 -2.59 -7.41
C ARG A 198 -19.81 -1.31 -6.64
N VAL A 199 -18.56 -0.89 -6.67
CA VAL A 199 -18.13 0.39 -6.12
C VAL A 199 -17.23 1.11 -7.11
N ASP A 200 -17.19 2.43 -7.03
CA ASP A 200 -16.35 3.28 -7.87
C ASP A 200 -14.90 3.31 -7.39
N TRP A 201 -14.71 3.43 -6.08
CA TRP A 201 -13.41 3.54 -5.42
C TRP A 201 -13.31 2.60 -4.23
N LEU A 202 -12.14 2.01 -4.04
CA LEU A 202 -11.75 1.36 -2.80
C LEU A 202 -10.68 2.19 -2.10
N ALA A 203 -10.67 2.13 -0.77
CA ALA A 203 -9.71 2.86 0.01
C ALA A 203 -9.15 2.03 1.18
N ALA A 204 -7.95 2.40 1.58
CA ALA A 204 -7.27 1.88 2.76
C ALA A 204 -6.92 3.06 3.67
N GLY A 205 -7.66 3.18 4.77
CA GLY A 205 -7.47 4.17 5.83
C GLY A 205 -6.63 3.61 6.98
N THR A 206 -5.60 4.34 7.40
CA THR A 206 -4.73 4.00 8.53
C THR A 206 -4.35 5.24 9.34
N PHE A 207 -4.28 5.10 10.67
CA PHE A 207 -3.82 6.18 11.55
C PHE A 207 -2.37 5.95 11.96
N ASP A 208 -1.48 6.89 11.67
CA ASP A 208 -0.11 6.86 12.19
C ASP A 208 -0.10 7.42 13.61
N LYS A 209 0.31 6.62 14.61
CA LYS A 209 0.32 7.04 16.02
C LYS A 209 1.65 7.59 16.51
N ALA A 210 2.75 7.18 15.89
CA ALA A 210 4.11 7.56 16.26
C ALA A 210 5.12 7.27 15.14
N VAL A 211 6.25 7.95 15.16
CA VAL A 211 7.45 7.52 14.41
C VAL A 211 8.23 6.55 15.29
N GLY A 212 8.67 5.42 14.75
CA GLY A 212 9.41 4.41 15.50
C GLY A 212 10.37 3.59 14.64
N PHE A 213 11.26 2.86 15.30
CA PHE A 213 12.09 1.88 14.63
C PHE A 213 11.31 0.56 14.50
N SER A 214 11.10 0.07 13.28
CA SER A 214 10.54 -1.26 13.04
C SER A 214 11.64 -2.29 13.25
N LEU A 215 11.48 -3.14 14.29
CA LEU A 215 12.38 -4.27 14.53
C LEU A 215 12.27 -5.35 13.44
N PHE A 216 11.21 -5.29 12.62
CA PHE A 216 10.96 -6.26 11.56
C PHE A 216 11.78 -5.93 10.30
N THR A 217 11.88 -4.65 9.96
CA THR A 217 12.62 -4.18 8.77
C THR A 217 13.94 -3.48 9.10
N LEU A 218 14.19 -3.20 10.40
CA LEU A 218 15.30 -2.38 10.89
C LEU A 218 15.33 -0.97 10.28
N GLN A 219 14.16 -0.44 9.92
CA GLN A 219 13.96 0.89 9.35
C GLN A 219 13.22 1.79 10.32
N ILE A 220 13.44 3.11 10.22
CA ILE A 220 12.59 4.10 10.90
C ILE A 220 11.31 4.24 10.06
N THR A 221 10.17 3.88 10.63
CA THR A 221 8.86 3.92 9.97
C THR A 221 7.85 4.58 10.89
N HIS A 222 6.76 5.08 10.32
CA HIS A 222 5.59 5.39 11.13
C HIS A 222 5.01 4.07 11.66
N LYS A 223 4.55 4.08 12.90
CA LYS A 223 3.79 3.01 13.53
C LYS A 223 2.33 3.31 13.31
N ILE A 224 1.64 2.39 12.68
CA ILE A 224 0.20 2.46 12.48
C ILE A 224 -0.52 2.02 13.77
N ASP A 225 -1.67 2.63 14.04
CA ASP A 225 -2.57 2.18 15.10
C ASP A 225 -3.17 0.82 14.74
N ALA A 226 -3.32 -0.04 15.74
CA ALA A 226 -3.78 -1.39 15.47
C ALA A 226 -5.25 -1.41 15.08
N ASP A 227 -6.06 -0.50 15.61
CA ASP A 227 -7.50 -0.46 15.33
C ASP A 227 -7.75 0.34 14.05
N THR A 228 -7.81 -0.37 12.92
CA THR A 228 -8.05 0.27 11.61
C THR A 228 -9.50 0.66 11.40
N ASP A 229 -10.42 0.17 12.24
CA ASP A 229 -11.84 0.49 12.13
C ASP A 229 -12.13 1.86 12.73
N VAL A 230 -11.43 2.25 13.81
CA VAL A 230 -11.49 3.62 14.35
C VAL A 230 -11.09 4.65 13.30
N GLU A 231 -10.03 4.38 12.53
CA GLU A 231 -9.61 5.28 11.45
C GLU A 231 -10.62 5.30 10.30
N ARG A 232 -11.10 4.13 9.88
CA ARG A 232 -12.16 4.01 8.87
C ARG A 232 -13.36 4.86 9.24
N ASP A 233 -13.82 4.75 10.48
CA ASP A 233 -15.00 5.44 10.97
C ASP A 233 -14.76 6.96 11.07
N HIS A 234 -13.54 7.38 11.41
CA HIS A 234 -13.11 8.79 11.33
C HIS A 234 -13.19 9.34 9.90
N ILE A 235 -12.66 8.59 8.92
CA ILE A 235 -12.72 8.99 7.50
C ILE A 235 -14.18 9.10 7.05
N VAL A 236 -15.00 8.08 7.30
CA VAL A 236 -16.42 8.07 6.95
C VAL A 236 -17.14 9.26 7.58
N ALA A 237 -16.94 9.51 8.87
CA ALA A 237 -17.54 10.65 9.56
C ALA A 237 -17.09 11.99 8.97
N SER A 238 -15.81 12.14 8.60
CA SER A 238 -15.29 13.36 7.98
C SER A 238 -15.92 13.65 6.62
N LEU A 239 -16.14 12.62 5.81
CA LEU A 239 -16.80 12.75 4.50
C LEU A 239 -18.28 13.13 4.66
N LEU A 240 -18.98 12.50 5.61
CA LEU A 240 -20.39 12.82 5.92
C LEU A 240 -20.57 14.24 6.46
N ALA A 241 -19.61 14.73 7.23
CA ALA A 241 -19.62 16.10 7.74
C ALA A 241 -19.40 17.13 6.63
N ALA A 242 -18.57 16.80 5.63
CA ALA A 242 -18.27 17.68 4.50
C ALA A 242 -19.36 17.65 3.40
N GLU A 243 -20.07 16.53 3.24
CA GLU A 243 -21.14 16.37 2.25
C GLU A 243 -22.44 15.88 2.92
N PRO A 244 -23.36 16.79 3.29
CA PRO A 244 -24.62 16.43 3.95
C PRO A 244 -25.55 15.52 3.12
N ALA A 245 -25.41 15.52 1.79
CA ALA A 245 -26.17 14.62 0.92
C ALA A 245 -25.62 13.19 0.91
N ALA A 246 -24.42 12.96 1.46
CA ALA A 246 -23.78 11.66 1.45
C ALA A 246 -24.57 10.63 2.26
N ARG A 247 -24.49 9.36 1.83
CA ARG A 247 -25.12 8.21 2.49
C ARG A 247 -24.10 7.12 2.71
N VAL A 248 -24.31 6.27 3.71
CA VAL A 248 -23.44 5.12 3.97
C VAL A 248 -24.27 3.85 3.95
N THR A 249 -23.81 2.87 3.19
CA THR A 249 -24.27 1.48 3.27
C THR A 249 -23.10 0.61 3.69
N VAL A 250 -23.31 -0.32 4.61
CA VAL A 250 -22.25 -1.23 5.07
C VAL A 250 -22.41 -2.58 4.39
N ILE A 251 -21.37 -3.03 3.70
CA ILE A 251 -21.24 -4.43 3.29
C ILE A 251 -20.67 -5.17 4.50
N ARG A 252 -21.55 -5.89 5.20
CA ARG A 252 -21.17 -6.70 6.36
C ARG A 252 -20.39 -7.92 5.93
N ASP A 253 -19.45 -8.34 6.77
CA ASP A 253 -18.62 -9.53 6.55
C ASP A 253 -17.95 -9.51 5.17
N PHE A 254 -17.57 -8.32 4.68
CA PHE A 254 -16.89 -8.15 3.39
C PHE A 254 -15.58 -8.95 3.36
N SER A 255 -14.89 -8.96 4.50
CA SER A 255 -13.91 -9.96 4.87
C SER A 255 -14.27 -10.52 6.24
N SER A 256 -13.72 -11.68 6.60
CA SER A 256 -13.76 -12.10 8.00
C SER A 256 -12.99 -11.08 8.84
N GLY A 257 -13.48 -10.68 10.00
CA GLY A 257 -12.67 -9.90 10.94
C GLY A 257 -11.38 -10.65 11.31
N TYR A 258 -10.28 -9.92 11.48
CA TYR A 258 -8.96 -10.52 11.73
C TYR A 258 -8.05 -9.65 12.58
N HIS A 259 -7.08 -10.32 13.21
CA HIS A 259 -5.90 -9.72 13.80
C HIS A 259 -4.68 -10.20 13.01
N ALA A 260 -3.92 -9.27 12.44
CA ALA A 260 -2.80 -9.58 11.58
C ALA A 260 -1.64 -8.58 11.76
N ARG A 261 -0.63 -8.71 10.91
CA ARG A 261 0.38 -7.67 10.70
C ARG A 261 0.34 -7.16 9.26
N ASN A 262 0.76 -5.91 9.04
CA ASN A 262 1.05 -5.40 7.70
C ASN A 262 2.50 -5.68 7.29
N GLY A 263 2.84 -5.35 6.05
CA GLY A 263 4.19 -5.49 5.51
C GLY A 263 5.27 -4.70 6.25
N GLY A 264 4.90 -3.68 7.04
CA GLY A 264 5.81 -2.94 7.92
C GLY A 264 6.05 -3.62 9.28
N GLY A 265 5.25 -4.63 9.62
CA GLY A 265 5.28 -5.35 10.89
C GLY A 265 4.35 -4.79 11.97
N ASP A 266 3.56 -3.75 11.67
CA ASP A 266 2.57 -3.20 12.59
C ASP A 266 1.37 -4.13 12.72
N THR A 267 0.77 -4.16 13.91
CA THR A 267 -0.43 -4.95 14.18
C THR A 267 -1.64 -4.28 13.55
N ILE A 268 -2.57 -5.08 13.02
CA ILE A 268 -3.86 -4.64 12.48
C ILE A 268 -4.97 -5.46 13.14
N GLN A 269 -6.07 -4.81 13.45
CA GLN A 269 -7.33 -5.36 13.90
C GLN A 269 -8.46 -4.69 13.12
N THR A 270 -9.35 -5.51 12.56
CA THR A 270 -10.56 -5.07 11.86
C THR A 270 -11.72 -6.04 12.06
N ASP A 271 -12.94 -5.52 12.11
CA ASP A 271 -14.21 -6.25 12.11
C ASP A 271 -14.50 -6.93 10.76
N GLY A 272 -13.85 -6.47 9.68
CA GLY A 272 -13.98 -7.00 8.33
C GLY A 272 -15.13 -6.40 7.51
N ASP A 273 -15.86 -5.43 8.05
CA ASP A 273 -16.94 -4.72 7.36
C ASP A 273 -16.41 -3.66 6.40
N LEU A 274 -17.14 -3.41 5.30
CA LEU A 274 -16.80 -2.40 4.31
C LEU A 274 -17.92 -1.35 4.18
N PRO A 275 -17.85 -0.21 4.89
CA PRO A 275 -18.70 0.94 4.64
C PRO A 275 -18.44 1.50 3.23
N VAL A 276 -19.53 1.73 2.51
CA VAL A 276 -19.58 2.33 1.18
C VAL A 276 -20.24 3.71 1.33
N VAL A 277 -19.45 4.76 1.15
CA VAL A 277 -19.93 6.14 1.17
C VAL A 277 -20.40 6.52 -0.25
N ASP A 278 -21.66 6.89 -0.41
CA ASP A 278 -22.19 7.40 -1.68
C ASP A 278 -22.22 8.93 -1.66
N LEU A 279 -21.42 9.55 -2.52
CA LEU A 279 -21.33 11.01 -2.69
C LEU A 279 -22.07 11.49 -3.95
N ARG A 280 -22.74 10.60 -4.69
CA ARG A 280 -23.45 10.97 -5.92
C ARG A 280 -24.78 11.70 -5.64
N GLY A 281 -25.22 11.70 -4.38
CA GLY A 281 -26.56 12.12 -3.98
C GLY A 281 -27.61 11.04 -4.29
N ASP A 282 -28.84 11.27 -3.86
CA ASP A 282 -29.99 10.43 -4.29
C ASP A 282 -30.22 10.67 -5.80
N PRO A 283 -30.45 9.65 -6.64
CA PRO A 283 -30.80 9.80 -8.06
C PRO A 283 -31.94 10.79 -8.35
#